data_AF-A0A7V8VR31-F1
#
_entry.id   AF-A0A7V8VR31-F1
#
_cell.length_a   1.000
_cell.length_b   1.000
_cell.length_c   1.000
_cell.angle_alpha   90.00
_cell.angle_beta   90.00
_cell.angle_gamma   90.00
#
_symmetry.space_group_name_H-M   'P 1'
#
loop_
_entity.id
_entity.type
_entity.pdbx_description
1 polymer ?
#
loop_
_entity_poly.entity_id
_entity_poly.type
_entity_poly.pdbx_seq_one_letter_code
_entity_poly.pdbx_strand_id
1 'polypeptide(L)'
;MAARTMTIPWPPRALGLGPPLNLVTLSRERRGELRRGVSQSVALGLAAAIVVAAIDQFIFDGETARRTPALDAHPTPLARVLIALVGSLGEELFFRVLVATAVATLVWLALRSVATFRAVAVAQWTGTLAAALYSCMGHVSMLGASGNLYRVIAVNAVGNILYGWMYWRRGFELAVLTHWVVTAMLYIGLAVLR
;
A
#
# COMPACT_ATOMS: atom_id res chain seq x y z
N MET A 1 -35.76 19.77 -22.44
CA MET A 1 -34.33 19.74 -22.02
C MET A 1 -34.02 18.36 -21.48
N ALA A 2 -33.29 17.53 -22.23
CA ALA A 2 -32.86 16.24 -21.72
C ALA A 2 -31.76 16.44 -20.68
N ALA A 3 -31.97 15.95 -19.46
CA ALA A 3 -30.94 15.94 -18.43
C ALA A 3 -29.79 15.05 -18.92
N ARG A 4 -28.66 15.66 -19.28
CA ARG A 4 -27.42 14.94 -19.57
C ARG A 4 -27.02 14.23 -18.27
N THR A 5 -27.15 12.91 -18.22
CA THR A 5 -26.59 12.09 -17.15
C THR A 5 -25.08 12.27 -17.18
N MET A 6 -24.54 13.06 -16.25
CA MET A 6 -23.10 13.17 -16.03
C MET A 6 -22.63 11.86 -15.41
N THR A 7 -22.19 10.91 -16.23
CA THR A 7 -21.45 9.75 -15.75
C THR A 7 -20.06 10.22 -15.36
N ILE A 8 -19.80 10.26 -14.05
CA ILE A 8 -18.44 10.50 -13.54
C ILE A 8 -17.73 9.14 -13.60
N PRO A 9 -16.67 8.98 -14.42
CA PRO A 9 -15.93 7.72 -14.44
C PRO A 9 -15.32 7.48 -13.05
N TRP A 10 -15.41 6.25 -12.57
CA TRP A 10 -14.78 5.84 -11.32
C TRP A 10 -13.51 5.01 -11.61
N PRO A 11 -12.34 5.44 -11.11
CA PRO A 11 -12.05 6.76 -10.56
C PRO A 11 -11.98 7.87 -11.63
N PRO A 12 -12.05 9.15 -11.21
CA PRO A 12 -11.85 10.27 -12.12
C PRO A 12 -10.50 10.16 -12.85
N ARG A 13 -10.52 10.26 -14.18
CA ARG A 13 -9.29 10.20 -15.01
C ARG A 13 -8.22 11.20 -14.57
N ALA A 14 -8.63 12.35 -14.05
CA ALA A 14 -7.75 13.40 -13.54
C ALA A 14 -6.89 12.97 -12.34
N LEU A 15 -7.32 11.96 -11.57
CA LEU A 15 -6.54 11.46 -10.43
C LEU A 15 -5.34 10.62 -10.86
N GLY A 16 -5.22 10.22 -12.14
CA GLY A 16 -4.03 9.59 -12.70
C GLY A 16 -3.50 8.42 -11.87
N LEU A 17 -4.10 7.24 -12.03
CA LEU A 17 -3.69 6.02 -11.31
C LEU A 17 -2.43 5.33 -11.85
N GLY A 18 -1.78 5.90 -12.87
CA GLY A 18 -0.81 5.15 -13.68
C GLY A 18 -1.48 4.04 -14.52
N PRO A 19 -0.78 3.49 -15.51
CA PRO A 19 -1.28 2.42 -16.35
C PRO A 19 -1.21 1.06 -15.62
N PRO A 20 -2.25 0.21 -15.71
CA PRO A 20 -2.19 -1.14 -15.16
C PRO A 20 -1.16 -1.99 -15.90
N LEU A 21 -0.54 -2.93 -15.20
CA LEU A 21 0.60 -3.70 -15.68
C LEU A 21 0.28 -4.48 -16.96
N ASN A 22 -0.93 -5.03 -17.07
CA ASN A 22 -1.38 -5.73 -18.26
C ASN A 22 -1.40 -4.84 -19.51
N LEU A 23 -1.69 -3.54 -19.39
CA LEU A 23 -1.64 -2.62 -20.53
C LEU A 23 -0.20 -2.20 -20.87
N VAL A 24 0.68 -2.15 -19.87
CA VAL A 24 2.10 -1.82 -20.06
C VAL A 24 2.85 -2.97 -20.75
N THR A 25 2.55 -4.22 -20.39
CA THR A 25 3.21 -5.42 -20.95
C THR A 25 2.86 -5.66 -22.41
N LEU A 26 1.67 -5.25 -22.86
CA LEU A 26 1.23 -5.39 -24.25
C LEU A 26 1.96 -4.46 -25.22
N SER A 27 2.52 -3.34 -24.74
CA SER A 27 3.28 -2.39 -25.58
C SER A 27 4.79 -2.60 -25.44
N ARG A 28 5.50 -2.89 -26.54
CA ARG A 28 6.97 -3.01 -26.53
C ARG A 28 7.65 -1.73 -26.05
N GLU A 29 7.08 -0.58 -26.38
CA GLU A 29 7.58 0.75 -26.01
C GLU A 29 7.58 1.01 -24.49
N ARG A 30 6.66 0.41 -23.73
CA ARG A 30 6.55 0.65 -22.28
C ARG A 30 7.25 -0.40 -21.42
N ARG A 31 7.99 -1.35 -22.01
CA ARG A 31 8.78 -2.34 -21.25
C ARG A 31 9.85 -1.70 -20.36
N GLY A 32 10.43 -0.58 -20.79
CA GLY A 32 11.39 0.18 -19.98
C GLY A 32 10.75 0.76 -18.72
N GLU A 33 9.56 1.35 -18.86
CA GLU A 33 8.78 1.88 -17.74
C GLU A 33 8.35 0.77 -16.77
N LEU A 34 7.96 -0.39 -17.29
CA LEU A 34 7.66 -1.58 -16.50
C LEU A 34 8.85 -2.02 -15.65
N ARG A 35 10.03 -2.22 -16.27
CA ARG A 35 11.24 -2.64 -15.56
C ARG A 35 11.63 -1.64 -14.48
N ARG A 36 11.51 -0.34 -14.77
CA ARG A 36 11.74 0.72 -13.79
C ARG A 36 10.71 0.69 -12.66
N GLY A 37 9.44 0.45 -12.97
CA GLY A 37 8.38 0.32 -11.96
C GLY A 37 8.62 -0.86 -11.03
N VAL A 38 8.89 -2.05 -11.58
CA VAL A 38 9.19 -3.26 -10.81
C VAL A 38 10.44 -3.08 -9.95
N SER A 39 11.54 -2.57 -10.50
CA SER A 39 12.76 -2.34 -9.73
C SER A 39 12.55 -1.32 -8.61
N GLN A 40 11.75 -0.28 -8.83
CA GLN A 40 11.37 0.67 -7.78
C GLN A 40 10.50 0.02 -6.70
N SER A 41 9.50 -0.78 -7.06
CA SER A 41 8.67 -1.52 -6.09
C SER A 41 9.52 -2.41 -5.19
N VAL A 42 10.46 -3.16 -5.77
CA VAL A 42 11.35 -4.04 -5.00
C VAL A 42 12.29 -3.22 -4.12
N ALA A 43 12.98 -2.22 -4.67
CA ALA A 43 13.94 -1.42 -3.91
C ALA A 43 13.27 -0.64 -2.75
N LEU A 44 12.14 0.00 -3.01
CA LEU A 44 11.40 0.75 -1.99
C LEU A 44 10.75 -0.19 -0.96
N GLY A 45 10.25 -1.35 -1.40
CA GLY A 45 9.72 -2.36 -0.48
C GLY A 45 10.78 -2.90 0.47
N LEU A 46 11.97 -3.26 -0.04
CA LEU A 46 13.09 -3.68 0.80
C LEU A 46 13.52 -2.58 1.77
N ALA A 47 13.65 -1.34 1.28
CA ALA A 47 14.00 -0.20 2.12
C ALA A 47 12.95 0.04 3.24
N ALA A 48 11.66 -0.03 2.92
CA ALA A 48 10.59 0.12 3.90
C ALA A 48 10.58 -1.01 4.92
N ALA A 49 10.82 -2.26 4.51
CA ALA A 49 10.95 -3.37 5.44
C ALA A 49 12.10 -3.16 6.43
N ILE A 50 13.26 -2.68 5.96
CA ILE A 50 14.41 -2.36 6.82
C ILE A 50 14.04 -1.23 7.79
N VAL A 51 13.40 -0.17 7.32
CA VAL A 51 12.96 0.96 8.16
C VAL A 51 11.97 0.49 9.23
N VAL A 52 10.98 -0.32 8.85
CA VAL A 52 9.99 -0.87 9.78
C VAL A 52 10.65 -1.78 10.82
N ALA A 53 11.56 -2.66 10.40
CA ALA A 53 12.30 -3.53 11.30
C ALA A 53 13.19 -2.72 12.26
N ALA A 54 13.83 -1.64 11.78
CA ALA A 54 14.63 -0.75 12.61
C ALA A 54 13.77 0.01 13.63
N ILE A 55 12.62 0.56 13.21
CA ILE A 55 11.67 1.22 14.13
C ILE A 55 11.24 0.23 15.22
N ASP A 56 10.85 -0.98 14.83
CA ASP A 56 10.43 -2.01 15.79
C ASP A 56 11.56 -2.39 16.76
N GLN A 57 12.77 -2.62 16.24
CA GLN A 57 13.92 -3.03 17.03
C GLN A 57 14.37 -1.95 18.02
N PHE A 58 14.53 -0.70 17.56
CA PHE A 58 15.16 0.36 18.36
C PHE A 58 14.18 1.16 19.22
N ILE A 59 12.91 1.24 18.84
CA ILE A 59 11.89 2.03 19.57
C ILE A 59 10.98 1.12 20.39
N PHE A 60 10.70 -0.09 19.90
CA PHE A 60 9.74 -1.02 20.52
C PHE A 60 10.38 -2.36 20.92
N ASP A 61 11.71 -2.36 21.08
CA ASP A 61 12.49 -3.48 21.60
C ASP A 61 12.32 -4.79 20.80
N GLY A 62 12.06 -4.72 19.49
CA GLY A 62 11.95 -5.90 18.63
C GLY A 62 10.69 -6.74 18.90
N GLU A 63 9.60 -6.10 19.31
CA GLU A 63 8.34 -6.78 19.64
C GLU A 63 7.74 -7.57 18.46
N THR A 64 7.91 -7.13 17.21
CA THR A 64 7.50 -7.90 16.01
C THR A 64 8.13 -9.27 16.01
N ALA A 65 9.44 -9.28 16.26
CA ALA A 65 10.20 -10.50 16.29
C ALA A 65 9.59 -11.37 17.41
N ARG A 66 9.51 -10.91 18.66
CA ARG A 66 9.01 -11.73 19.78
C ARG A 66 7.61 -12.32 19.58
N ARG A 67 6.72 -11.61 18.89
CA ARG A 67 5.35 -12.05 18.62
C ARG A 67 5.22 -12.95 17.38
N THR A 68 6.24 -13.02 16.54
CA THR A 68 6.23 -13.89 15.35
C THR A 68 6.59 -15.33 15.77
N PRO A 69 5.70 -16.33 15.53
CA PRO A 69 5.98 -17.73 15.86
C PRO A 69 7.24 -18.25 15.16
N ALA A 70 7.90 -19.25 15.75
CA ALA A 70 9.03 -19.94 15.13
C ALA A 70 8.65 -20.55 13.77
N LEU A 71 9.62 -20.61 12.83
CA LEU A 71 9.45 -21.06 11.44
C LEU A 71 8.67 -22.38 11.31
N ASP A 72 8.88 -23.29 12.27
CA ASP A 72 8.40 -24.67 12.29
C ASP A 72 6.90 -24.78 12.55
N ALA A 73 6.29 -23.72 13.11
CA ALA A 73 4.86 -23.60 13.33
C ALA A 73 4.11 -23.02 12.10
N HIS A 74 4.83 -22.65 11.04
CA HIS A 74 4.25 -22.00 9.87
C HIS A 74 3.98 -22.98 8.72
N PRO A 75 3.03 -22.64 7.81
CA PRO A 75 2.80 -23.35 6.56
C PRO A 75 4.07 -23.49 5.70
N THR A 76 4.02 -24.34 4.67
CA THR A 76 5.12 -24.56 3.71
C THR A 76 5.64 -23.23 3.12
N PRO A 77 6.91 -23.14 2.66
CA PRO A 77 7.47 -21.91 2.08
C PRO A 77 6.59 -21.30 0.98
N LEU A 78 6.03 -22.14 0.11
CA LEU A 78 5.10 -21.71 -0.95
C LEU A 78 3.81 -21.13 -0.36
N ALA A 79 3.24 -21.78 0.65
CA ALA A 79 2.03 -21.27 1.31
C ALA A 79 2.28 -19.91 1.97
N ARG A 80 3.45 -19.69 2.59
CA ARG A 80 3.81 -18.37 3.16
C ARG A 80 3.88 -17.27 2.11
N VAL A 81 4.51 -17.56 0.97
CA VAL A 81 4.58 -16.63 -0.17
C VAL A 81 3.18 -16.27 -0.68
N LEU A 82 2.30 -17.28 -0.82
CA LEU A 82 0.93 -17.09 -1.31
C LEU A 82 0.06 -16.33 -0.30
N ILE A 83 0.16 -16.64 1.00
CA ILE A 83 -0.57 -15.92 2.06
C ILE A 83 -0.15 -14.45 2.07
N ALA A 84 1.15 -14.16 2.02
CA ALA A 84 1.64 -12.78 1.93
C ALA A 84 1.10 -12.07 0.68
N LEU A 85 1.08 -12.75 -0.47
CA LEU A 85 0.60 -12.16 -1.72
C LEU A 85 -0.91 -11.87 -1.68
N VAL A 86 -1.71 -12.84 -1.25
CA VAL A 86 -3.16 -12.70 -1.16
C VAL A 86 -3.55 -11.66 -0.10
N GLY A 87 -2.83 -11.63 1.02
CA GLY A 87 -3.00 -10.60 2.06
C GLY A 87 -2.71 -9.20 1.52
N SER A 88 -1.53 -8.98 0.93
CA SER A 88 -1.18 -7.69 0.34
C SER A 88 -2.14 -7.28 -0.78
N LEU A 89 -2.59 -8.22 -1.61
CA LEU A 89 -3.60 -7.94 -2.64
C LEU A 89 -4.92 -7.48 -2.03
N GLY A 90 -5.42 -8.20 -1.02
CA GLY A 90 -6.68 -7.88 -0.35
C GLY A 90 -6.64 -6.53 0.35
N GLU A 91 -5.55 -6.25 1.07
CA GLU A 91 -5.36 -4.97 1.75
C GLU A 91 -5.27 -3.80 0.77
N GLU A 92 -4.47 -3.90 -0.30
CA GLU A 92 -4.36 -2.80 -1.27
C GLU A 92 -5.66 -2.62 -2.06
N LEU A 93 -6.40 -3.70 -2.33
CA LEU A 93 -7.73 -3.59 -2.96
C LEU A 93 -8.67 -2.78 -2.07
N PHE A 94 -8.73 -3.08 -0.77
CA PHE A 94 -9.58 -2.35 0.15
C PHE A 94 -9.08 -0.92 0.42
N PHE A 95 -7.83 -0.75 0.82
CA PHE A 95 -7.33 0.55 1.26
C PHE A 95 -7.01 1.50 0.10
N ARG A 96 -6.57 1.01 -1.07
CA ARG A 96 -6.28 1.90 -2.22
C ARG A 96 -7.47 2.04 -3.15
N VAL A 97 -7.95 0.93 -3.69
CA VAL A 97 -8.97 0.96 -4.74
C VAL A 97 -10.31 1.42 -4.19
N LEU A 98 -10.67 1.01 -2.96
CA LEU A 98 -11.90 1.49 -2.32
C LEU A 98 -11.66 2.77 -1.53
N VAL A 99 -10.91 2.74 -0.42
CA VAL A 99 -10.86 3.84 0.55
C VAL A 99 -10.12 5.08 0.00
N ALA A 100 -8.85 4.94 -0.38
CA ALA A 100 -8.05 6.08 -0.84
C ALA A 100 -8.67 6.74 -2.08
N THR A 101 -9.15 5.92 -3.00
CA THR A 101 -9.80 6.38 -4.23
C THR A 101 -11.13 7.07 -3.97
N ALA A 102 -11.94 6.58 -3.03
CA ALA A 102 -13.18 7.24 -2.64
C ALA A 102 -12.93 8.62 -2.04
N VAL A 103 -12.04 8.68 -1.05
CA VAL A 103 -11.72 9.95 -0.40
C VAL A 103 -11.07 10.92 -1.39
N ALA A 104 -10.12 10.47 -2.20
CA ALA A 104 -9.50 11.31 -3.23
C ALA A 104 -10.54 11.80 -4.25
N THR A 105 -11.50 10.97 -4.64
CA THR A 105 -12.57 11.37 -5.56
C THR A 105 -13.46 12.44 -4.93
N LEU A 106 -13.86 12.29 -3.67
CA LEU A 106 -14.68 13.30 -2.97
C LEU A 106 -13.94 14.63 -2.85
N VAL A 107 -12.65 14.60 -2.45
CA VAL A 107 -11.82 15.81 -2.35
C VAL A 107 -11.62 16.45 -3.72
N TRP A 108 -11.35 15.65 -4.76
CA TRP A 108 -11.21 16.17 -6.11
C TRP A 108 -12.51 16.80 -6.61
N LEU A 109 -13.67 16.18 -6.37
CA LEU A 109 -14.97 16.74 -6.75
C LEU A 109 -15.25 18.07 -6.05
N ALA A 110 -14.86 18.22 -4.78
CA ALA A 110 -14.97 19.47 -4.04
C ALA A 110 -14.03 20.56 -4.59
N LEU A 111 -12.86 20.17 -5.11
CA LEU A 111 -11.83 21.09 -5.60
C LEU A 111 -11.83 21.28 -7.13
N ARG A 112 -12.67 20.56 -7.89
CA ARG A 112 -12.62 20.53 -9.36
C ARG A 112 -12.92 21.87 -10.02
N SER A 113 -13.60 22.79 -9.34
CA SER A 113 -13.81 24.16 -9.82
C SER A 113 -12.52 24.99 -9.82
N VAL A 114 -11.51 24.54 -9.06
CA VAL A 114 -10.19 25.15 -8.91
C VAL A 114 -9.12 24.22 -9.52
N ALA A 115 -9.50 23.43 -10.53
CA ALA A 115 -8.76 22.29 -11.13
C ALA A 115 -7.33 22.65 -11.59
N THR A 116 -6.42 22.70 -10.63
CA THR A 116 -4.98 22.86 -10.81
C THR A 116 -4.29 21.54 -10.47
N PHE A 117 -3.03 21.41 -10.88
CA PHE A 117 -2.18 20.29 -10.46
C PHE A 117 -2.15 20.11 -8.93
N ARG A 118 -2.24 21.23 -8.19
CA ARG A 118 -2.35 21.23 -6.72
C ARG A 118 -3.61 20.52 -6.21
N ALA A 119 -4.76 20.71 -6.85
CA ALA A 119 -6.01 20.07 -6.43
C ALA A 119 -5.95 18.53 -6.54
N VAL A 120 -5.31 18.02 -7.61
CA VAL A 120 -5.09 16.57 -7.79
C VAL A 120 -4.15 16.02 -6.72
N ALA A 121 -3.03 16.71 -6.47
CA ALA A 121 -2.07 16.29 -5.45
C ALA A 121 -2.70 16.26 -4.04
N VAL A 122 -3.49 17.29 -3.69
CA VAL A 122 -4.22 17.34 -2.42
C VAL A 122 -5.20 16.16 -2.32
N ALA A 123 -5.99 15.89 -3.36
CA ALA A 123 -6.92 14.77 -3.38
C ALA A 123 -6.21 13.42 -3.17
N GLN A 124 -5.13 13.16 -3.91
CA GLN A 124 -4.33 11.93 -3.80
C GLN A 124 -3.77 11.75 -2.39
N TRP A 125 -3.12 12.79 -1.82
CA TRP A 125 -2.54 12.72 -0.49
C TRP A 125 -3.60 12.56 0.60
N THR A 126 -4.71 13.27 0.52
CA THR A 126 -5.81 13.10 1.49
C THR A 126 -6.37 11.69 1.44
N GLY A 127 -6.54 11.11 0.24
CA GLY A 127 -6.92 9.72 0.08
C GLY A 127 -5.92 8.75 0.69
N THR A 128 -4.62 8.94 0.44
CA THR A 128 -3.54 8.14 1.03
C THR A 128 -3.54 8.20 2.55
N LEU A 129 -3.65 9.40 3.13
CA LEU A 129 -3.65 9.60 4.58
C LEU A 129 -4.89 8.99 5.23
N ALA A 130 -6.07 9.16 4.63
CA ALA A 130 -7.30 8.54 5.14
C ALA A 130 -7.21 7.01 5.14
N ALA A 131 -6.71 6.42 4.05
CA ALA A 131 -6.48 4.98 3.96
C ALA A 131 -5.43 4.51 4.96
N ALA A 132 -4.35 5.27 5.17
CA ALA A 132 -3.30 4.95 6.13
C ALA A 132 -3.84 4.93 7.57
N LEU A 133 -4.61 5.95 7.95
CA LEU A 133 -5.24 6.02 9.27
C LEU A 133 -6.20 4.85 9.48
N TYR A 134 -7.05 4.56 8.49
CA TYR A 134 -8.01 3.48 8.61
C TYR A 134 -7.34 2.09 8.65
N SER A 135 -6.28 1.89 7.87
CA SER A 135 -5.46 0.68 7.93
C SER A 135 -4.82 0.50 9.31
N CYS A 136 -4.25 1.56 9.88
CA CYS A 136 -3.70 1.50 11.24
C CYS A 136 -4.78 1.12 12.26
N MET A 137 -5.98 1.70 12.17
CA MET A 137 -7.11 1.33 13.04
C MET A 137 -7.54 -0.13 12.89
N GLY A 138 -7.52 -0.68 11.67
CA GLY A 138 -7.80 -2.09 11.44
C GLY A 138 -6.84 -3.01 12.22
N HIS A 139 -5.56 -2.63 12.27
CA HIS A 139 -4.54 -3.36 13.02
C HIS A 139 -4.63 -3.14 14.54
N VAL A 140 -5.27 -2.06 15.01
CA VAL A 140 -5.53 -1.87 16.45
C VAL A 140 -6.40 -2.98 17.01
N SER A 141 -7.35 -3.52 16.22
CA SER A 141 -8.19 -4.63 16.68
C SER A 141 -7.41 -5.91 17.01
N MET A 142 -6.18 -6.03 16.50
CA MET A 142 -5.29 -7.18 16.71
C MET A 142 -4.38 -7.02 17.94
N LEU A 143 -4.44 -5.89 18.64
CA LEU A 143 -3.45 -5.54 19.68
C LEU A 143 -3.51 -6.41 20.94
N GLY A 144 -4.63 -7.07 21.22
CA GLY A 144 -4.87 -7.76 22.49
C GLY A 144 -4.81 -6.78 23.69
N ALA A 145 -4.99 -7.29 24.91
CA ALA A 145 -5.08 -6.45 26.12
C ALA A 145 -3.78 -5.68 26.45
N SER A 146 -2.63 -6.14 25.97
CA SER A 146 -1.29 -5.57 26.26
C SER A 146 -0.64 -4.89 25.05
N GLY A 147 -1.42 -4.58 24.01
CA GLY A 147 -0.88 -4.05 22.77
C GLY A 147 -0.51 -2.58 22.80
N ASN A 148 0.63 -2.25 22.20
CA ASN A 148 1.10 -0.87 22.07
C ASN A 148 0.52 -0.20 20.80
N LEU A 149 -0.46 0.70 20.99
CA LEU A 149 -1.09 1.47 19.92
C LEU A 149 -0.07 2.28 19.10
N TYR A 150 0.87 2.95 19.78
CA TYR A 150 1.89 3.77 19.11
C TYR A 150 2.78 2.94 18.22
N ARG A 151 3.10 1.70 18.64
CA ARG A 151 3.84 0.75 17.82
C ARG A 151 3.08 0.43 16.54
N VAL A 152 1.82 0.03 16.64
CA VAL A 152 1.00 -0.31 15.47
C VAL A 152 0.94 0.84 14.49
N ILE A 153 0.71 2.06 14.97
CA ILE A 153 0.68 3.24 14.10
C ILE A 153 2.05 3.45 13.46
N ALA A 154 3.14 3.42 14.23
CA ALA A 154 4.48 3.71 13.73
C ALA A 154 4.93 2.72 12.64
N VAL A 155 4.76 1.42 12.86
CA VAL A 155 5.21 0.38 11.92
C VAL A 155 4.33 0.31 10.66
N ASN A 156 3.03 0.61 10.78
CA ASN A 156 2.11 0.57 9.64
C ASN A 156 2.09 1.87 8.83
N ALA A 157 2.39 3.02 9.44
CA ALA A 157 2.35 4.31 8.75
C ALA A 157 3.36 4.38 7.59
N VAL A 158 4.58 3.84 7.79
CA VAL A 158 5.64 3.83 6.77
C VAL A 158 5.18 3.10 5.51
N GLY A 159 4.68 1.87 5.66
CA GLY A 159 4.15 1.07 4.56
C GLY A 159 2.97 1.76 3.90
N ASN A 160 1.99 2.20 4.68
CA ASN A 160 0.77 2.80 4.14
C ASN A 160 0.99 4.07 3.31
N ILE A 161 1.93 4.93 3.72
CA ILE A 161 2.31 6.13 2.95
C ILE A 161 3.00 5.71 1.64
N LEU A 162 3.95 4.78 1.73
CA LEU A 162 4.67 4.29 0.55
C LEU A 162 3.74 3.63 -0.48
N TYR A 163 2.85 2.75 -0.03
CA TYR A 163 1.93 2.03 -0.93
C TYR A 163 0.93 3.00 -1.57
N GLY A 164 0.46 4.00 -0.82
CA GLY A 164 -0.35 5.07 -1.38
C GLY A 164 0.39 5.88 -2.44
N TRP A 165 1.65 6.23 -2.22
CA TRP A 165 2.47 6.90 -3.22
C TRP A 165 2.67 6.02 -4.48
N MET A 166 2.98 4.73 -4.31
CA MET A 166 3.10 3.78 -5.42
C MET A 166 1.79 3.64 -6.19
N TYR A 167 0.66 3.56 -5.49
CA TYR A 167 -0.66 3.46 -6.10
C TYR A 167 -0.93 4.61 -7.07
N TRP A 168 -0.73 5.85 -6.61
CA TRP A 168 -0.97 7.04 -7.44
C TRP A 168 0.08 7.24 -8.54
N ARG A 169 1.33 6.84 -8.32
CA ARG A 169 2.43 7.10 -9.28
C ARG A 169 2.63 5.99 -10.30
N ARG A 170 2.34 4.75 -9.92
CA ARG A 170 2.77 3.53 -10.60
C ARG A 170 1.65 2.53 -10.83
N GLY A 171 0.49 2.71 -10.20
CA GLY A 171 -0.65 1.82 -10.35
C GLY A 171 -0.77 0.76 -9.28
N PHE A 172 -1.93 0.12 -9.31
CA PHE A 172 -2.38 -0.84 -8.30
C PHE A 172 -1.42 -2.00 -8.14
N GLU A 173 -1.03 -2.64 -9.23
CA GLU A 173 -0.23 -3.85 -9.18
C GLU A 173 1.20 -3.59 -8.68
N LEU A 174 1.75 -2.41 -8.96
CA LEU A 174 3.06 -2.02 -8.43
C LEU A 174 2.99 -1.60 -6.96
N ALA A 175 1.85 -1.10 -6.48
CA ALA A 175 1.60 -0.91 -5.06
C ALA A 175 1.50 -2.27 -4.33
N VAL A 176 0.72 -3.22 -4.88
CA VAL A 176 0.63 -4.60 -4.38
C VAL A 176 2.01 -5.27 -4.33
N LEU A 177 2.81 -5.15 -5.39
CA LEU A 177 4.17 -5.70 -5.42
C LEU A 177 5.04 -5.10 -4.31
N THR A 178 4.97 -3.78 -4.11
CA THR A 178 5.75 -3.09 -3.06
C THR A 178 5.35 -3.59 -1.68
N HIS A 179 4.06 -3.67 -1.40
CA HIS A 179 3.54 -4.19 -0.14
C HIS A 179 3.94 -5.65 0.06
N TRP A 180 3.73 -6.50 -0.94
CA TRP A 180 4.10 -7.91 -0.86
C TRP A 180 5.59 -8.11 -0.56
N VAL A 181 6.49 -7.30 -1.15
CA VAL A 181 7.92 -7.33 -0.83
C VAL A 181 8.18 -6.97 0.63
N VAL A 182 7.50 -5.95 1.18
CA VAL A 182 7.62 -5.59 2.61
C VAL A 182 7.18 -6.77 3.48
N THR A 183 5.99 -7.31 3.23
CA THR A 183 5.43 -8.42 4.00
C THR A 183 6.30 -9.67 3.90
N ALA A 184 6.78 -10.04 2.71
CA ALA A 184 7.67 -11.18 2.53
C ALA A 184 8.98 -10.99 3.30
N MET A 185 9.59 -9.79 3.25
CA MET A 185 10.84 -9.53 3.96
C MET A 185 10.65 -9.57 5.48
N LEU A 186 9.55 -9.01 5.99
CA LEU A 186 9.28 -9.00 7.43
C LEU A 186 8.85 -10.38 7.96
N TYR A 187 8.01 -11.13 7.25
CA TYR A 187 7.49 -12.39 7.79
C TYR A 187 8.30 -13.63 7.41
N ILE A 188 8.97 -13.62 6.25
CA ILE A 188 9.82 -14.73 5.81
C ILE A 188 11.27 -14.43 6.16
N GLY A 189 11.75 -13.20 5.93
CA GLY A 189 13.13 -12.81 6.20
C GLY A 189 13.49 -12.80 7.68
N LEU A 190 12.70 -12.14 8.54
CA LEU A 190 12.97 -12.13 9.99
C LEU A 190 12.84 -13.53 10.62
N ALA A 191 11.96 -14.37 10.09
CA ALA A 191 11.80 -15.73 10.58
C ALA A 191 13.05 -16.59 10.29
N VAL A 192 13.75 -16.36 9.17
CA VAL A 192 15.00 -17.05 8.80
C VAL A 192 16.22 -16.56 9.58
N LEU A 193 16.20 -15.33 10.08
CA LEU A 193 17.34 -14.71 10.81
C LEU A 193 17.34 -15.01 12.32
N ARG A 194 16.45 -15.89 12.79
CA ARG A 194 16.27 -16.28 14.19
C ARG A 194 16.59 -17.74 14.37
#